data_AF-A0A167SW25-F1
#
_entry.id   AF-A0A167SW25-F1
#
_cell.length_a   1.000
_cell.length_b   1.000
_cell.length_c   1.000
_cell.angle_alpha   90.00
_cell.angle_beta   90.00
_cell.angle_gamma   90.00
#
_symmetry.space_group_name_H-M   'P 1'
#
loop_
_entity.id
_entity.type
_entity.pdbx_description
1 polymer ?
#
loop_
_entity_poly.entity_id
_entity_poly.type
_entity_poly.pdbx_seq_one_letter_code
_entity_poly.pdbx_strand_id
1 'polypeptide(L)'
;MPESPEICAFHERMQRLNRRLNFPDYLSSDLASICQEDVHIHQLDLEKAEGQPFRHLLNPSPSGQLLSQTRAKQLLVGCGQHAVTISFGLEAHIMGMSRACYDEIVATSVPGSNAVKGSRQHSFPVPRRFHELWSSHPEKARTVNIFLAWVSLTWVWALVDFSRLVRFYVISRDMPWTPSDMLPDSQVITAA
;
A
#
# COMPACT_ATOMS: atom_id res chain seq x y z
N MET A 1 21.78 13.50 -8.82
CA MET A 1 20.53 13.70 -9.58
C MET A 1 19.47 14.18 -8.60
N PRO A 2 18.64 15.19 -8.94
CA PRO A 2 17.61 15.68 -8.04
C PRO A 2 16.53 14.63 -7.78
N GLU A 3 16.00 14.59 -6.56
CA GLU A 3 14.87 13.73 -6.16
C GLU A 3 13.58 14.17 -6.87
N SER A 4 12.64 13.24 -7.11
CA SER A 4 11.34 13.59 -7.72
C SER A 4 10.52 14.44 -6.74
N PRO A 5 9.99 15.61 -7.16
CA PRO A 5 9.16 16.45 -6.31
C PRO A 5 7.93 15.73 -5.75
N GLU A 6 7.33 14.80 -6.51
CA GLU A 6 6.18 14.02 -6.02
C GLU A 6 6.58 13.05 -4.89
N ILE A 7 7.75 12.42 -5.01
CA ILE A 7 8.28 11.50 -3.99
C ILE A 7 8.62 12.26 -2.71
N CYS A 8 9.27 13.42 -2.82
CA CYS A 8 9.57 14.28 -1.68
C CYS A 8 8.28 14.79 -1.03
N ALA A 9 7.28 15.23 -1.81
CA ALA A 9 6.00 15.69 -1.29
C ALA A 9 5.23 14.56 -0.57
N PHE A 10 5.26 13.34 -1.09
CA PHE A 10 4.69 12.17 -0.40
C PHE A 10 5.44 11.87 0.90
N HIS A 11 6.77 11.80 0.87
CA HIS A 11 7.58 11.54 2.05
C HIS A 11 7.36 12.61 3.13
N GLU A 12 7.34 13.90 2.74
CA GLU A 12 7.04 14.99 3.65
C GLU A 12 5.61 14.93 4.17
N ARG A 13 4.64 14.53 3.35
CA ARG A 13 3.25 14.38 3.79
C ARG A 13 3.14 13.22 4.78
N MET A 14 3.83 12.11 4.54
CA MET A 14 3.95 10.96 5.46
C MET A 14 4.63 11.37 6.77
N GLN A 15 5.75 12.08 6.70
CA GLN A 15 6.45 12.65 7.85
C GLN A 15 5.57 13.63 8.64
N ARG A 16 4.81 14.48 7.93
CA ARG A 16 3.85 15.44 8.53
C ARG A 16 2.64 14.74 9.10
N LEU A 17 2.19 13.63 8.52
CA LEU A 17 1.11 12.82 9.07
C LEU A 17 1.58 12.05 10.28
N ASN A 18 2.78 11.47 10.28
CA ASN A 18 3.39 10.89 11.48
C ASN A 18 3.55 11.95 12.60
N ARG A 19 3.67 13.25 12.26
CA ARG A 19 3.72 14.36 13.23
C ARG A 19 2.35 14.95 13.62
N ARG A 20 1.37 14.99 12.70
CA ARG A 20 0.00 15.52 12.95
C ARG A 20 -0.91 14.47 13.56
N LEU A 21 -0.73 13.21 13.16
CA LEU A 21 -1.07 12.03 13.93
C LEU A 21 0.04 11.83 14.96
N ASN A 22 0.32 12.84 15.79
CA ASN A 22 0.83 12.57 17.11
C ASN A 22 -0.16 11.56 17.69
N PHE A 23 0.20 10.28 17.63
CA PHE A 23 -0.29 9.26 18.52
C PHE A 23 -0.12 9.89 19.89
N PRO A 24 -1.21 10.33 20.56
CA PRO A 24 -1.06 10.96 21.85
C PRO A 24 -0.37 9.92 22.73
N ASP A 25 0.73 10.34 23.35
CA ASP A 25 1.46 9.68 24.42
C ASP A 25 0.83 8.37 24.92
N TYR A 26 1.10 7.26 24.22
CA TYR A 26 1.03 5.92 24.80
C TYR A 26 2.46 5.40 24.96
N LEU A 27 3.29 6.21 25.63
CA LEU A 27 4.36 5.70 26.47
C LEU A 27 3.72 5.14 27.74
N SER A 28 3.09 3.98 27.62
CA SER A 28 2.73 3.13 28.74
C SER A 28 2.79 1.71 28.25
N SER A 29 3.39 0.85 29.08
CA SER A 29 3.74 -0.56 28.90
C SER A 29 2.60 -1.53 28.51
N ASP A 30 1.47 -1.04 28.00
CA ASP A 30 0.24 -1.81 27.74
C ASP A 30 -0.13 -1.96 26.26
N LEU A 31 0.72 -1.53 25.31
CA LEU A 31 0.51 -1.73 23.87
C LEU A 31 0.80 -3.16 23.36
N ALA A 32 1.01 -4.12 24.27
CA ALA A 32 1.07 -5.54 23.93
C ALA A 32 -0.28 -6.11 23.45
N SER A 33 -1.38 -5.36 23.62
CA SER A 33 -2.65 -5.63 22.96
C SER A 33 -2.66 -5.03 21.55
N ILE A 34 -1.86 -5.61 20.65
CA ILE A 34 -1.98 -5.37 19.21
C ILE A 34 -3.38 -5.83 18.82
N CYS A 35 -4.26 -4.89 18.48
CA CYS A 35 -5.52 -5.19 17.83
C CYS A 35 -5.17 -5.85 16.49
N GLN A 36 -5.14 -7.19 16.46
CA GLN A 36 -5.40 -7.96 15.26
C GLN A 36 -6.83 -7.66 14.85
N GLU A 37 -7.05 -6.54 14.16
CA GLU A 37 -8.26 -6.45 13.34
C GLU A 37 -8.10 -7.46 12.20
N ASP A 38 -9.16 -8.21 11.96
CA ASP A 38 -9.27 -9.12 10.82
C ASP A 38 -9.08 -8.31 9.53
N VAL A 39 -7.85 -8.24 9.03
CA VAL A 39 -7.58 -7.76 7.68
C VAL A 39 -8.31 -8.73 6.75
N HIS A 40 -9.40 -8.26 6.16
CA HIS A 40 -10.19 -9.07 5.24
C HIS A 40 -9.34 -9.40 4.01
N ILE A 41 -8.83 -10.61 3.95
CA ILE A 41 -8.10 -11.11 2.78
C ILE A 41 -9.15 -11.43 1.71
N HIS A 42 -9.06 -10.76 0.58
CA HIS A 42 -9.99 -10.97 -0.52
C HIS A 42 -9.82 -12.40 -1.07
N GLN A 43 -10.92 -13.11 -1.34
CA GLN A 43 -10.91 -14.51 -1.82
C GLN A 43 -10.00 -14.71 -3.05
N LEU A 44 -10.05 -13.77 -4.00
CA LEU A 44 -9.17 -13.75 -5.18
C LEU A 44 -7.68 -13.74 -4.84
N ASP A 45 -7.27 -13.11 -3.73
CA ASP A 45 -5.87 -13.09 -3.33
C ASP A 45 -5.44 -14.47 -2.80
N LEU A 46 -6.33 -15.15 -2.07
CA LEU A 46 -6.11 -16.54 -1.63
C LEU A 46 -5.95 -17.49 -2.83
N GLU A 47 -6.83 -17.37 -3.83
CA GLU A 47 -6.78 -18.17 -5.06
C GLU A 47 -5.51 -17.90 -5.86
N LYS A 48 -5.10 -16.64 -6.01
CA LYS A 48 -3.85 -16.28 -6.69
C LYS A 48 -2.60 -16.76 -5.98
N ALA A 49 -2.65 -16.83 -4.65
CA ALA A 49 -1.53 -17.26 -3.83
C ALA A 49 -1.41 -18.79 -3.70
N GLU A 50 -2.41 -19.55 -4.13
CA GLU A 50 -2.39 -21.00 -4.01
C GLU A 50 -1.22 -21.62 -4.81
N GLY A 51 -0.40 -22.41 -4.12
CA GLY A 51 0.82 -23.00 -4.68
C GLY A 51 1.93 -22.02 -5.06
N GLN A 52 1.80 -20.73 -4.71
CA GLN A 52 2.79 -19.71 -5.05
C GLN A 52 3.77 -19.42 -3.91
N PRO A 53 5.04 -19.07 -4.20
CA PRO A 53 6.04 -18.79 -3.18
C PRO A 53 5.67 -17.57 -2.30
N PHE A 54 4.86 -16.66 -2.83
CA PHE A 54 4.40 -15.46 -2.11
C PHE A 54 3.17 -15.71 -1.22
N ARG A 55 2.67 -16.95 -1.09
CA ARG A 55 1.52 -17.26 -0.23
C ARG A 55 1.71 -16.80 1.22
N HIS A 56 2.93 -16.88 1.71
CA HIS A 56 3.28 -16.45 3.07
C HIS A 56 2.97 -14.97 3.35
N LEU A 57 2.85 -14.12 2.32
CA LEU A 57 2.47 -12.71 2.47
C LEU A 57 1.01 -12.51 2.90
N LEU A 58 0.18 -13.55 2.79
CA LEU A 58 -1.20 -13.55 3.26
C LEU A 58 -1.34 -14.04 4.71
N ASN A 59 -0.25 -14.48 5.33
CA ASN A 59 -0.30 -14.87 6.73
C ASN A 59 -0.55 -13.64 7.61
N PRO A 60 -1.30 -13.78 8.71
CA PRO A 60 -1.43 -12.70 9.68
C PRO A 60 -0.05 -12.28 10.18
N SER A 61 0.30 -11.01 9.96
CA SER A 61 1.55 -10.41 10.45
C SER A 61 1.24 -9.38 11.53
N PRO A 62 2.10 -9.25 12.55
CA PRO A 62 1.90 -8.23 13.58
C PRO A 62 1.90 -6.84 12.95
N SER A 63 0.98 -5.99 13.39
CA SER A 63 0.96 -4.58 13.02
C SER A 63 2.25 -3.91 13.46
N GLY A 64 2.66 -2.86 12.76
CA GLY A 64 3.86 -2.10 13.10
C GLY A 64 3.77 -0.65 12.68
N GLN A 65 4.75 0.14 13.11
CA GLN A 65 4.88 1.53 12.69
C GLN A 65 5.10 1.60 11.18
N LEU A 66 4.40 2.53 10.53
CA LEU A 66 4.60 2.83 9.12
C LEU A 66 5.85 3.72 8.96
N LEU A 67 6.90 3.13 8.41
CA LEU A 67 8.18 3.76 8.14
C LEU A 67 8.31 4.07 6.65
N SER A 68 8.97 5.17 6.30
CA SER A 68 9.24 5.48 4.90
C SER A 68 10.58 6.17 4.72
N GLN A 69 11.30 5.82 3.67
CA GLN A 69 12.53 6.50 3.26
C GLN A 69 12.62 6.58 1.75
N THR A 70 13.26 7.63 1.24
CA THR A 70 13.45 7.85 -0.20
C THR A 70 14.92 7.77 -0.56
N ARG A 71 15.20 7.26 -1.76
CA ARG A 71 16.53 7.34 -2.36
C ARG A 71 16.38 7.51 -3.87
N ALA A 72 16.78 8.67 -4.38
CA ALA A 72 16.65 9.02 -5.79
C ALA A 72 15.18 8.88 -6.29
N LYS A 73 14.90 7.90 -7.14
CA LYS A 73 13.56 7.65 -7.72
C LYS A 73 12.84 6.46 -7.07
N GLN A 74 13.33 5.99 -5.93
CA GLN A 74 12.77 4.88 -5.19
C GLN A 74 12.24 5.33 -3.84
N LEU A 75 11.11 4.76 -3.46
CA LEU A 75 10.51 4.88 -2.14
C LEU A 75 10.57 3.51 -1.46
N LEU A 76 11.09 3.46 -0.25
CA LEU A 76 11.02 2.31 0.65
C LEU A 76 9.96 2.60 1.70
N VAL A 77 9.00 1.69 1.87
CA VAL A 77 7.98 1.77 2.92
C VAL A 77 7.98 0.48 3.72
N GLY A 78 8.21 0.56 5.03
CA GLY A 78 8.19 -0.59 5.94
C GLY A 78 7.00 -0.54 6.88
N CYS A 79 6.45 -1.70 7.20
CA CYS A 79 5.41 -1.88 8.20
C CYS A 79 5.49 -3.30 8.76
N GLY A 80 5.67 -3.43 10.08
CA GLY A 80 5.84 -4.73 10.71
C GLY A 80 7.04 -5.48 10.12
N GLN A 81 6.86 -6.74 9.74
CA GLN A 81 7.90 -7.62 9.17
C GLN A 81 8.19 -7.38 7.68
N HIS A 82 7.38 -6.57 7.00
CA HIS A 82 7.49 -6.36 5.56
C HIS A 82 7.94 -4.95 5.23
N ALA A 83 8.77 -4.82 4.20
CA ALA A 83 9.00 -3.55 3.54
C ALA A 83 8.86 -3.69 2.04
N VAL A 84 8.53 -2.59 1.39
CA VAL A 84 8.32 -2.52 -0.05
C VAL A 84 9.19 -1.42 -0.63
N THR A 85 10.04 -1.79 -1.58
CA THR A 85 10.72 -0.82 -2.45
C THR A 85 9.85 -0.56 -3.68
N ILE A 86 9.64 0.70 -4.05
CA ILE A 86 8.70 1.12 -5.08
C ILE A 86 9.41 2.00 -6.09
N SER A 87 9.21 1.70 -7.37
CA SER A 87 9.53 2.55 -8.51
C SER A 87 8.23 2.90 -9.23
N PHE A 88 7.88 4.19 -9.21
CA PHE A 88 6.55 4.69 -9.62
C PHE A 88 6.27 4.64 -11.13
N GLY A 89 7.29 4.49 -11.98
CA GLY A 89 7.07 4.59 -13.42
C GLY A 89 6.55 5.99 -13.81
N LEU A 90 5.57 6.06 -14.71
CA LEU A 90 5.04 7.34 -15.23
C LEU A 90 3.78 7.82 -14.52
N GLU A 91 2.85 6.91 -14.19
CA GLU A 91 1.50 7.27 -13.72
C GLU A 91 1.16 6.71 -12.34
N ALA A 92 2.06 5.93 -11.73
CA ALA A 92 1.81 5.43 -10.39
C ALA A 92 1.97 6.56 -9.36
N HIS A 93 1.11 6.53 -8.36
CA HIS A 93 1.14 7.48 -7.26
C HIS A 93 0.57 6.84 -5.99
N ILE A 94 0.84 7.48 -4.85
CA ILE A 94 0.21 7.09 -3.59
C ILE A 94 -1.03 7.96 -3.35
N MET A 95 -2.16 7.32 -3.07
CA MET A 95 -3.42 7.96 -2.74
C MET A 95 -3.77 7.69 -1.28
N GLY A 96 -4.14 8.73 -0.54
CA GLY A 96 -4.63 8.61 0.83
C GLY A 96 -6.16 8.71 0.88
N MET A 97 -6.81 7.85 1.67
CA MET A 97 -8.25 7.87 1.88
C MET A 97 -8.62 7.36 3.27
N SER A 98 -9.86 7.62 3.71
CA SER A 98 -10.37 7.03 4.95
C SER A 98 -10.50 5.51 4.82
N ARG A 99 -10.40 4.79 5.94
CA ARG A 99 -10.58 3.34 5.98
C ARG A 99 -11.91 2.90 5.36
N ALA A 100 -13.02 3.53 5.75
CA ALA A 100 -14.33 3.25 5.19
C ALA A 100 -14.40 3.44 3.66
N CYS A 101 -13.72 4.46 3.12
CA CYS A 101 -13.67 4.67 1.67
C CYS A 101 -12.86 3.57 0.97
N TYR A 102 -11.74 3.15 1.57
CA TYR A 102 -10.95 2.05 1.05
C TYR A 102 -11.76 0.74 1.03
N ASP A 103 -12.39 0.40 2.16
CA ASP A 103 -13.20 -0.81 2.29
C ASP A 103 -14.34 -0.85 1.26
N GLU A 104 -15.01 0.29 1.02
CA GLU A 104 -16.04 0.38 -0.03
C GLU A 104 -15.47 0.12 -1.44
N ILE A 105 -14.28 0.68 -1.76
CA ILE A 105 -13.64 0.50 -3.07
C ILE A 105 -13.25 -0.96 -3.28
N VAL A 106 -12.67 -1.61 -2.25
CA VAL A 106 -12.18 -3.00 -2.38
C VAL A 106 -13.25 -4.07 -2.15
N ALA A 107 -14.44 -3.69 -1.66
CA ALA A 107 -15.56 -4.61 -1.46
C ALA A 107 -16.03 -5.29 -2.75
N THR A 108 -15.76 -4.69 -3.91
CA THR A 108 -16.05 -5.28 -5.21
C THR A 108 -14.84 -5.15 -6.13
N SER A 109 -14.61 -6.16 -6.98
CA SER A 109 -13.60 -6.09 -8.02
C SER A 109 -14.19 -6.48 -9.36
N VAL A 110 -13.65 -5.89 -10.43
CA VAL A 110 -14.00 -6.22 -11.81
C VAL A 110 -12.76 -6.74 -12.54
N PRO A 111 -12.89 -7.76 -13.39
CA PRO A 111 -11.81 -8.18 -14.27
C PRO A 111 -11.37 -7.05 -15.19
N GLY A 112 -10.09 -7.03 -15.53
CA GLY A 112 -9.52 -6.07 -16.46
C GLY A 112 -10.11 -6.24 -17.87
N SER A 113 -10.08 -5.17 -18.66
CA SER A 113 -10.66 -5.15 -20.02
C SER A 113 -9.97 -6.07 -21.03
N ASN A 114 -8.81 -6.63 -20.71
CA ASN A 114 -8.08 -7.54 -21.58
C ASN A 114 -8.66 -8.96 -21.49
N ALA A 115 -9.19 -9.52 -22.58
CA ALA A 115 -9.82 -10.85 -22.55
C ALA A 115 -8.89 -12.00 -22.13
N VAL A 116 -7.57 -11.87 -22.35
CA VAL A 116 -6.57 -12.92 -22.07
C VAL A 116 -5.97 -12.77 -20.66
N LYS A 117 -5.76 -11.53 -20.21
CA LYS A 117 -5.08 -11.20 -18.94
C LYS A 117 -6.02 -10.66 -17.86
N GLY A 118 -7.25 -10.33 -18.22
CA GLY A 118 -8.22 -9.61 -17.39
C GLY A 118 -8.66 -10.39 -16.17
N SER A 119 -8.69 -11.73 -16.25
CA SER A 119 -8.96 -12.61 -15.10
C SER A 119 -7.85 -12.58 -14.05
N ARG A 120 -6.64 -12.14 -14.39
CA ARG A 120 -5.53 -11.97 -13.44
C ARG A 120 -5.39 -10.52 -12.96
N GLN A 121 -5.85 -9.58 -13.79
CA GLN A 121 -5.71 -8.15 -13.60
C GLN A 121 -7.04 -7.56 -13.13
N HIS A 122 -7.26 -7.51 -11.82
CA HIS A 122 -8.47 -6.92 -11.27
C HIS A 122 -8.32 -5.40 -11.17
N SER A 123 -9.44 -4.71 -11.30
CA SER A 123 -9.59 -3.28 -11.03
C SER A 123 -10.75 -3.09 -10.05
N PHE A 124 -10.75 -1.99 -9.33
CA PHE A 124 -11.76 -1.68 -8.31
C PHE A 124 -12.65 -0.54 -8.80
N PRO A 125 -13.97 -0.67 -8.80
CA PRO A 125 -14.86 0.40 -9.23
C PRO A 125 -14.75 1.60 -8.30
N VAL A 126 -14.65 2.79 -8.90
CA VAL A 126 -14.62 4.06 -8.15
C VAL A 126 -16.07 4.48 -7.87
N PRO A 127 -16.45 4.72 -6.60
CA PRO A 127 -17.80 5.15 -6.25
C PRO A 127 -18.27 6.38 -7.03
N ARG A 128 -19.54 6.39 -7.47
CA ARG A 128 -20.11 7.46 -8.30
C ARG A 128 -19.98 8.85 -7.68
N ARG A 129 -19.96 8.96 -6.34
CA ARG A 129 -19.74 10.25 -5.64
C ARG A 129 -18.39 10.92 -5.94
N PHE A 130 -17.42 10.18 -6.47
CA PHE A 130 -16.12 10.71 -6.88
C PHE A 130 -16.03 11.00 -8.38
N HIS A 131 -17.13 10.82 -9.12
CA HIS A 131 -17.15 11.11 -10.55
C HIS A 131 -17.41 12.58 -10.76
N GLU A 132 -16.61 13.20 -11.62
CA GLU A 132 -16.83 14.57 -12.04
C GLU A 132 -18.07 14.65 -12.94
N LEU A 133 -19.03 15.49 -12.56
CA LEU A 133 -20.32 15.66 -13.24
C LEU A 133 -20.13 16.09 -14.69
N TRP A 134 -19.12 16.91 -14.95
CA TRP A 134 -18.81 17.47 -16.28
C TRP A 134 -17.83 16.63 -17.08
N SER A 135 -17.54 15.40 -16.65
CA SER A 135 -16.68 14.52 -17.43
C SER A 135 -17.34 14.17 -18.77
N SER A 136 -16.54 13.96 -19.82
CA SER A 136 -17.07 13.63 -21.17
C SER A 136 -17.93 12.35 -21.21
N HIS A 137 -17.78 11.48 -20.22
CA HIS A 137 -18.51 10.22 -20.10
C HIS A 137 -18.94 10.00 -18.64
N PRO A 138 -19.95 10.73 -18.13
CA PRO A 138 -20.35 10.67 -16.74
C PRO A 138 -20.98 9.32 -16.37
N GLU A 139 -21.58 8.63 -17.35
CA GLU A 139 -22.16 7.30 -17.15
C GLU A 139 -21.16 6.15 -17.21
N LYS A 140 -19.93 6.41 -17.70
CA LYS A 140 -18.94 5.35 -17.86
C LYS A 140 -18.40 4.94 -16.50
N ALA A 141 -18.47 3.64 -16.21
CA ALA A 141 -17.85 3.06 -15.02
C ALA A 141 -16.34 3.40 -14.99
N ARG A 142 -15.88 3.90 -13.84
CA ARG A 142 -14.49 4.23 -13.58
C ARG A 142 -13.91 3.20 -12.65
N THR A 143 -12.66 2.82 -12.89
CA THR A 143 -11.97 1.86 -12.05
C THR A 143 -10.60 2.39 -11.67
N VAL A 144 -10.11 2.01 -10.50
CA VAL A 144 -8.75 2.22 -10.03
C VAL A 144 -8.04 0.87 -9.92
N ASN A 145 -6.74 0.83 -10.21
CA ASN A 145 -5.93 -0.34 -9.94
C ASN A 145 -5.15 -0.08 -8.65
N ILE A 146 -5.43 -0.84 -7.60
CA ILE A 146 -4.69 -0.79 -6.33
C ILE A 146 -3.72 -1.96 -6.33
N PHE A 147 -2.43 -1.68 -6.17
CA PHE A 147 -1.38 -2.70 -6.16
C PHE A 147 -0.94 -3.09 -4.75
N LEU A 148 -0.90 -2.10 -3.86
CA LEU A 148 -0.52 -2.24 -2.46
C LEU A 148 -1.31 -1.24 -1.63
N ALA A 149 -1.59 -1.58 -0.37
CA ALA A 149 -2.17 -0.66 0.59
C ALA A 149 -1.53 -0.84 1.97
N TRP A 150 -1.28 0.28 2.65
CA TRP A 150 -0.96 0.31 4.07
C TRP A 150 -2.21 0.76 4.81
N VAL A 151 -2.83 -0.19 5.50
CA VAL A 151 -4.14 -0.03 6.13
C VAL A 151 -3.93 0.20 7.62
N SER A 152 -4.44 1.32 8.12
CA SER A 152 -4.57 1.58 9.55
C SER A 152 -6.05 1.55 9.97
N LEU A 153 -6.30 1.77 11.27
CA LEU A 153 -7.66 1.80 11.83
C LEU A 153 -8.56 2.83 11.12
N THR A 154 -8.03 4.02 10.79
CA THR A 154 -8.84 5.15 10.29
C THR A 154 -8.43 5.63 8.91
N TRP A 155 -7.22 5.32 8.45
CA TRP A 155 -6.65 5.84 7.22
C TRP A 155 -5.92 4.77 6.41
N VAL A 156 -5.96 4.90 5.08
CA VAL A 156 -5.28 3.99 4.17
C VAL A 156 -4.45 4.78 3.16
N TRP A 157 -3.23 4.32 2.94
CA TRP A 157 -2.38 4.73 1.83
C TRP A 157 -2.36 3.63 0.79
N ALA A 158 -2.82 3.91 -0.43
CA ALA A 158 -2.87 2.95 -1.52
C ALA A 158 -1.89 3.35 -2.63
N LEU A 159 -1.07 2.41 -3.09
CA LEU A 159 -0.31 2.53 -4.32
C LEU A 159 -1.20 2.21 -5.50
N VAL A 160 -1.46 3.21 -6.33
CA VAL A 160 -2.35 3.11 -7.48
C VAL A 160 -1.61 3.43 -8.77
N ASP A 161 -1.97 2.75 -9.85
CA ASP A 161 -1.38 3.00 -11.17
C ASP A 161 -2.35 2.61 -12.30
N PHE A 162 -2.70 3.57 -13.14
CA PHE A 162 -3.56 3.33 -14.30
C PHE A 162 -2.89 2.42 -15.34
N SER A 163 -1.61 2.67 -15.62
CA SER A 163 -0.83 2.00 -16.67
C SER A 163 -0.34 0.60 -16.30
N ARG A 164 -0.38 0.25 -15.01
CA ARG A 164 0.13 -1.02 -14.45
C ARG A 164 1.63 -1.25 -14.72
N LEU A 165 2.40 -0.17 -14.80
CA LEU A 165 3.86 -0.17 -15.00
C LEU A 165 4.65 0.03 -13.71
N VAL A 166 3.97 0.27 -12.58
CA VAL A 166 4.59 0.32 -11.26
C VAL A 166 5.36 -0.98 -10.99
N ARG A 167 6.58 -0.83 -10.47
CA ARG A 167 7.41 -1.95 -10.06
C ARG A 167 7.69 -1.83 -8.58
N PHE A 168 7.54 -2.94 -7.87
CA PHE A 168 7.88 -2.98 -6.47
C PHE A 168 8.43 -4.36 -6.08
N TYR A 169 9.22 -4.37 -5.00
CA TYR A 169 9.73 -5.60 -4.40
C TYR A 169 9.37 -5.61 -2.92
N VAL A 170 8.81 -6.73 -2.48
CA VAL A 170 8.50 -6.98 -1.07
C VAL A 170 9.69 -7.70 -0.44
N ILE A 171 10.14 -7.19 0.70
CA ILE A 171 11.22 -7.74 1.52
C ILE A 171 10.61 -8.12 2.86
N SER A 172 10.60 -9.41 3.16
CA SER A 172 10.12 -9.97 4.42
C SER A 172 11.30 -10.37 5.30
N ARG A 173 11.15 -10.24 6.61
CA ARG A 173 12.15 -10.65 7.62
C ARG A 173 11.44 -11.15 8.88
N ASP A 174 12.16 -11.87 9.72
CA ASP A 174 11.59 -12.44 10.95
C ASP A 174 11.31 -11.36 12.01
N MET A 175 12.06 -10.26 11.99
CA MET A 175 11.91 -9.15 12.94
C MET A 175 11.23 -7.94 12.29
N PRO A 176 10.46 -7.12 13.04
CA PRO A 176 9.91 -5.89 12.49
C PRO A 176 10.98 -4.91 12.00
N TRP A 177 10.65 -4.13 10.97
CA TRP A 177 11.50 -3.04 10.46
C TRP A 177 11.58 -1.89 11.46
N THR A 178 12.77 -1.35 11.65
CA THR A 178 13.06 -0.18 12.48
C THR A 178 13.57 1.00 11.63
N PRO A 179 13.56 2.24 12.14
CA PRO A 179 14.14 3.38 11.42
C PRO A 179 15.61 3.17 11.02
N SER A 180 16.41 2.49 11.85
CA SER A 180 17.81 2.18 11.55
C SER A 180 17.97 1.22 10.36
N ASP A 181 17.00 0.32 10.16
CA ASP A 181 16.99 -0.59 9.01
C ASP A 181 16.70 0.10 7.67
N MET A 182 16.21 1.35 7.70
CA MET A 182 15.89 2.11 6.49
C MET A 182 17.09 2.89 5.95
N LEU A 183 18.22 2.88 6.68
CA LEU A 183 19.43 3.58 6.29
C LEU A 183 20.14 2.83 5.15
N PRO A 184 20.75 3.54 4.18
CA PRO A 184 21.43 2.91 3.04
C PRO A 184 22.52 1.91 3.41
N ASP A 185 23.19 2.14 4.54
CA ASP A 185 24.30 1.32 5.02
C ASP A 185 23.84 0.17 5.94
N SER A 186 22.53 0.02 6.14
CA SER A 186 21.99 -1.09 6.90
C SER A 186 22.26 -2.40 6.15
N GLN A 187 22.87 -3.37 6.84
CA GLN A 187 22.99 -4.72 6.31
C GLN A 187 21.64 -5.42 6.47
N VAL A 188 20.79 -5.31 5.45
CA VAL A 188 19.56 -6.11 5.41
C VAL A 188 19.97 -7.56 5.13
N ILE A 189 20.00 -8.38 6.18
CA ILE A 189 20.17 -9.83 6.04
C ILE A 189 18.87 -10.35 5.42
N THR A 190 18.87 -10.54 4.10
CA THR A 190 17.81 -11.30 3.43
C THR A 190 17.99 -12.77 3.78
N ALA A 191 17.03 -13.35 4.48
CA ALA A 191 16.90 -14.81 4.52
C ALA A 191 16.60 -15.28 3.08
N ALA A 192 17.43 -16.18 2.58
CA ALA A 192 17.34 -16.77 1.24
C ALA A 192 16.12 -17.70 1.10
#